data_AF-T1ACB2-F1
#
_entry.id   AF-T1ACB2-F1
#
_cell.length_a   1.000
_cell.length_b   1.000
_cell.length_c   1.000
_cell.angle_alpha   90.00
_cell.angle_beta   90.00
_cell.angle_gamma   90.00
#
_symmetry.space_group_name_H-M   'P 1'
#
loop_
_entity.id
_entity.type
_entity.pdbx_description
1 polymer ?
#
loop_
_entity_poly.entity_id
_entity_poly.type
_entity_poly.pdbx_seq_one_letter_code
_entity_poly.pdbx_strand_id
1 'polypeptide(L)'
;MDGFASIAEMMQSCSAEAVQLADDRFGFHLDYSEESVQSLETILSSVSAGLQTPKQEDIELQVKRWGGYLGEVVRRRWSGEWGLVQYPGGAAAVPAL
;
A
#
# COMPACT_ATOMS: atom_id res chain seq x y z
N MET A 1 -12.40 -0.77 14.59
CA MET A 1 -11.04 -1.09 14.11
C MET A 1 -10.81 -2.53 14.57
N ASP A 2 -11.57 -3.45 13.99
CA ASP A 2 -11.83 -4.75 14.61
C ASP A 2 -11.13 -5.82 13.76
N GLY A 3 -9.92 -6.21 14.18
CA GLY A 3 -9.20 -7.33 13.57
C GLY A 3 -7.66 -7.29 13.64
N PHE A 4 -7.04 -6.12 13.82
CA PHE A 4 -5.57 -5.99 13.85
C PHE A 4 -5.08 -5.48 15.21
N ALA A 5 -3.99 -6.05 15.73
CA ALA A 5 -3.42 -5.64 17.02
C ALA A 5 -2.51 -4.40 16.92
N SER A 6 -2.11 -3.99 15.71
CA SER A 6 -1.30 -2.80 15.45
C SER A 6 -1.45 -2.27 14.02
N ILE A 7 -0.99 -1.04 13.79
CA ILE A 7 -0.91 -0.46 12.43
C ILE A 7 0.09 -1.21 11.57
N ALA A 8 1.19 -1.69 12.15
CA ALA A 8 2.16 -2.51 11.44
C ALA A 8 1.51 -3.79 10.90
N GLU A 9 0.68 -4.48 11.70
CA GLU A 9 -0.06 -5.66 11.24
C GLU A 9 -1.10 -5.33 10.17
N MET A 10 -1.82 -4.22 10.33
CA MET A 10 -2.77 -3.76 9.30
C MET A 10 -2.05 -3.48 7.97
N MET A 11 -0.94 -2.73 8.01
CA MET A 11 -0.18 -2.38 6.81
C MET A 11 0.51 -3.60 6.18
N GLN A 12 0.97 -4.54 7.00
CA GLN A 12 1.47 -5.83 6.51
C GLN A 12 0.36 -6.61 5.79
N SER A 13 -0.86 -6.65 6.33
CA SER A 13 -2.00 -7.29 5.68
C SER A 13 -2.36 -6.61 4.35
N CYS A 14 -2.39 -5.28 4.31
CA CYS A 14 -2.61 -4.53 3.06
C CYS A 14 -1.52 -4.81 2.03
N SER A 15 -0.26 -4.90 2.46
CA SER A 15 0.86 -5.23 1.59
C SER A 15 0.75 -6.65 1.01
N ALA A 16 0.29 -7.61 1.81
CA ALA A 16 0.11 -9.00 1.36
C ALA A 16 -1.04 -9.11 0.34
N GLU A 17 -2.11 -8.34 0.54
CA GLU A 17 -3.19 -8.22 -0.44
C GLU A 17 -2.68 -7.61 -1.76
N ALA A 18 -1.76 -6.64 -1.71
CA ALA A 18 -1.14 -6.07 -2.90
C ALA A 18 -0.36 -7.12 -3.70
N VAL A 19 0.40 -7.98 -3.01
CA VAL A 19 1.16 -9.08 -3.63
C VAL A 19 0.23 -10.07 -4.33
N GLN A 20 -0.85 -10.49 -3.65
CA GLN A 20 -1.83 -11.41 -4.23
C GLN A 20 -2.50 -10.79 -5.46
N LEU A 21 -2.93 -9.52 -5.35
CA LEU A 21 -3.62 -8.84 -6.44
C LEU A 21 -2.71 -8.61 -7.65
N ALA A 22 -1.42 -8.33 -7.41
CA ALA A 22 -0.43 -8.16 -8.47
C ALA A 22 -0.26 -9.43 -9.31
N ASP A 23 -0.18 -10.59 -8.65
CA ASP A 23 -0.09 -11.89 -9.32
C ASP A 23 -1.40 -12.22 -10.06
N ASP A 24 -2.51 -12.22 -9.32
CA ASP A 24 -3.83 -12.67 -9.81
C ASP A 24 -4.37 -11.84 -10.97
N ARG A 25 -4.12 -10.52 -10.97
CA ARG A 25 -4.76 -9.59 -11.94
C ARG A 25 -3.80 -8.95 -12.92
N PHE A 26 -2.54 -8.82 -12.56
CA PHE A 26 -1.56 -8.12 -13.40
C PHE A 26 -0.43 -9.02 -13.89
N GLY A 27 -0.32 -10.26 -13.37
CA GLY A 27 0.72 -11.20 -13.74
C GLY A 27 2.13 -10.78 -13.30
N PHE A 28 2.23 -9.94 -12.27
CA PHE A 28 3.50 -9.47 -11.72
C PHE A 28 3.79 -10.12 -10.37
N HIS A 29 5.03 -10.55 -10.18
CA HIS A 29 5.50 -11.05 -8.89
C HIS A 29 6.08 -9.90 -8.06
N LEU A 30 5.46 -9.65 -6.90
CA LEU A 30 5.90 -8.67 -5.92
C LEU A 30 6.48 -9.39 -4.70
N ASP A 31 7.76 -9.20 -4.42
CA ASP A 31 8.54 -9.96 -3.42
C ASP A 31 9.19 -9.10 -2.32
N TYR A 32 8.80 -7.82 -2.26
CA TYR A 32 9.35 -6.80 -1.37
C TYR A 32 10.83 -6.41 -1.65
N SER A 33 11.40 -6.81 -2.79
CA SER A 33 12.70 -6.33 -3.25
C SER A 33 12.60 -4.92 -3.84
N GLU A 34 13.73 -4.23 -3.95
CA GLU A 34 13.81 -2.97 -4.71
C GLU A 34 13.47 -3.16 -6.19
N GLU A 35 13.85 -4.31 -6.77
CA GLU A 35 13.61 -4.62 -8.18
C GLU A 35 12.11 -4.70 -8.48
N SER A 36 11.33 -5.27 -7.56
CA SER A 36 9.87 -5.37 -7.68
C SER A 36 9.13 -4.01 -7.66
N VAL A 37 9.80 -2.91 -7.26
CA VAL A 37 9.21 -1.56 -7.31
C VAL A 37 8.94 -1.16 -8.76
N GLN A 38 9.75 -1.61 -9.72
CA GLN A 38 9.47 -1.34 -11.13
C GLN A 38 8.17 -2.02 -11.61
N SER A 39 7.90 -3.23 -11.12
CA SER A 39 6.63 -3.92 -11.36
C SER A 39 5.46 -3.19 -10.69
N LEU A 40 5.64 -2.70 -9.46
CA LEU A 40 4.65 -1.88 -8.76
C LEU A 40 4.27 -0.62 -9.56
N GLU A 41 5.24 0.13 -10.07
CA GLU A 41 5.00 1.34 -10.89
C GLU A 41 4.18 1.02 -12.16
N THR A 42 4.45 -0.12 -12.78
CA THR A 42 3.71 -0.59 -13.96
C THR A 42 2.25 -0.92 -13.61
N ILE A 43 2.03 -1.56 -12.46
CA ILE A 43 0.69 -1.84 -11.94
C ILE A 43 -0.05 -0.53 -11.64
N LEU A 44 0.59 0.42 -10.94
CA LEU A 44 -0.01 1.72 -10.59
C LEU A 44 -0.41 2.54 -11.82
N SER A 45 0.36 2.46 -12.90
CA SER A 45 0.01 3.06 -14.19
C SER A 45 -1.31 2.48 -14.75
N SER A 46 -1.51 1.16 -14.60
CA SER A 46 -2.74 0.47 -15.03
C SER A 46 -3.92 0.77 -14.10
N VAL A 47 -3.68 0.76 -12.78
CA VAL A 47 -4.68 1.08 -11.76
C VAL A 47 -5.20 2.50 -11.96
N SER A 48 -4.31 3.49 -12.11
CA SER A 48 -4.71 4.89 -12.27
C SER A 48 -5.51 5.13 -13.54
N ALA A 49 -5.16 4.49 -14.66
CA ALA A 49 -5.94 4.55 -15.90
C ALA A 49 -7.36 3.99 -15.76
N GLY A 50 -7.57 3.02 -14.86
CA GLY A 50 -8.88 2.44 -14.55
C GLY A 50 -9.77 3.31 -13.65
N LEU A 51 -9.20 4.30 -12.96
CA LEU A 51 -9.91 5.18 -12.03
C LEU A 51 -10.46 6.41 -12.76
N GLN A 52 -11.51 6.24 -13.57
CA GLN A 52 -12.08 7.36 -14.35
C GLN A 52 -12.87 8.37 -13.49
N THR A 53 -13.63 7.90 -12.50
CA THR A 53 -14.30 8.72 -11.47
C THR A 53 -14.42 7.92 -10.17
N PRO A 54 -13.30 7.65 -9.49
CA PRO A 54 -13.31 6.79 -8.31
C PRO A 54 -14.04 7.46 -7.14
N LYS A 55 -14.76 6.67 -6.35
CA LYS A 55 -15.22 7.16 -5.05
C LYS A 55 -14.01 7.31 -4.14
N GLN A 56 -14.10 8.21 -3.17
CA GLN A 56 -13.02 8.44 -2.21
C GLN A 56 -12.59 7.13 -1.50
N GLU A 57 -13.55 6.27 -1.17
CA GLU A 57 -13.32 4.96 -0.56
C GLU A 57 -12.47 4.03 -1.45
N ASP A 58 -12.67 4.08 -2.77
CA ASP A 58 -11.89 3.30 -3.73
C ASP A 58 -10.44 3.78 -3.73
N ILE A 59 -10.22 5.10 -3.71
CA ILE A 59 -8.88 5.70 -3.65
C ILE A 59 -8.19 5.27 -2.35
N GLU A 60 -8.86 5.41 -1.20
CA GLU A 60 -8.28 5.07 0.11
C GLU A 60 -7.87 3.61 0.20
N LEU A 61 -8.66 2.70 -0.36
CA LEU A 61 -8.33 1.28 -0.42
C LEU A 61 -7.08 1.03 -1.28
N GLN A 62 -7.01 1.62 -2.48
CA GLN A 62 -5.86 1.45 -3.37
C GLN A 62 -4.59 2.06 -2.77
N VAL A 63 -4.70 3.23 -2.12
CA VAL A 63 -3.58 3.88 -1.42
C VAL A 63 -3.06 3.01 -0.28
N LYS A 64 -3.94 2.46 0.57
CA LYS A 64 -3.51 1.56 1.65
C LYS A 64 -2.84 0.29 1.12
N ARG A 65 -3.42 -0.32 0.08
CA ARG A 65 -2.91 -1.54 -0.53
C ARG A 65 -1.52 -1.33 -1.16
N TRP A 66 -1.42 -0.47 -2.17
CA TRP A 66 -0.18 -0.28 -2.92
C TRP A 66 0.86 0.54 -2.15
N GLY A 67 0.41 1.56 -1.39
CA GLY A 67 1.27 2.32 -0.50
C GLY A 67 1.81 1.48 0.66
N GLY A 68 1.01 0.54 1.18
CA GLY A 68 1.47 -0.41 2.18
C GLY A 68 2.54 -1.36 1.66
N TYR A 69 2.43 -1.81 0.40
CA TYR A 69 3.50 -2.58 -0.23
C TYR A 69 4.80 -1.79 -0.36
N LEU A 70 4.74 -0.57 -0.91
CA LEU A 70 5.93 0.27 -1.04
C LEU A 70 6.55 0.58 0.33
N GLY A 71 5.71 0.87 1.33
CA GLY A 71 6.17 1.08 2.69
C GLY A 71 6.86 -0.17 3.27
N GLU A 72 6.35 -1.38 3.05
CA GLU A 72 7.04 -2.59 3.50
C GLU A 72 8.39 -2.83 2.79
N VAL A 73 8.53 -2.46 1.51
CA VAL A 73 9.84 -2.47 0.83
C VAL A 73 10.83 -1.55 1.55
N VAL A 74 10.42 -0.30 1.83
CA VAL A 74 11.24 0.68 2.53
C VAL A 74 11.55 0.22 3.96
N ARG A 75 10.54 -0.28 4.68
CA ARG A 75 10.66 -0.70 6.08
C ARG A 75 11.70 -1.79 6.26
N ARG A 76 11.67 -2.80 5.39
CA ARG A 76 12.59 -3.95 5.45
C ARG A 76 14.04 -3.57 5.18
N ARG A 77 14.26 -2.53 4.36
CA ARG A 77 15.61 -2.09 3.99
C ARG A 77 16.22 -1.12 5.00
N TRP A 78 15.43 -0.22 5.56
CA TRP A 78 15.92 0.88 6.40
C TRP A 78 15.43 0.83 7.86
N SER A 79 14.82 -0.28 8.28
CA SER A 79 14.33 -0.47 9.65
C SER A 79 13.33 0.60 10.10
N GLY A 80 12.44 1.03 9.21
CA GLY A 80 11.36 1.98 9.52
C GLY A 80 10.30 1.40 10.46
N GLU A 81 9.43 2.25 10.98
CA GLU A 81 8.32 1.84 11.86
C GLU A 81 7.00 2.46 11.40
N TRP A 82 5.96 1.65 11.31
CA TRP A 82 4.63 2.15 10.97
C TRP A 82 4.02 2.89 12.15
N GLY A 83 3.59 4.12 11.90
CA GLY A 83 2.86 4.94 12.85
C GLY A 83 1.58 5.53 12.25
N LEU A 84 0.74 6.09 13.12
CA LEU A 84 -0.31 7.01 12.69
C LEU A 84 0.21 8.43 12.81
N VAL A 85 0.26 9.14 11.69
CA VAL A 85 0.64 10.54 11.64
C VAL A 85 -0.55 11.36 11.18
N GLN A 86 -0.89 12.40 11.93
CA GLN A 86 -1.86 13.39 11.48
C GLN A 86 -1.12 14.45 10.66
N TYR A 87 -1.47 14.55 9.38
CA TYR A 87 -0.93 15.62 8.54
C TYR A 87 -1.40 16.99 9.04
N PRO A 88 -0.55 18.02 9.05
CA PRO A 88 -0.98 19.38 9.36
C PRO A 88 -2.13 19.82 8.44
N GLY A 89 -3.28 20.16 9.02
CA GLY A 89 -4.50 20.50 8.27
C GLY A 89 -5.35 19.31 7.82
N GLY A 90 -4.92 18.07 8.11
CA GLY A 90 -5.67 16.85 7.85
C GLY A 90 -6.69 16.53 8.96
N ALA A 91 -7.85 16.01 8.55
CA ALA A 91 -8.93 15.63 9.46
C ALA A 91 -8.74 14.26 10.14
N ALA A 92 -7.83 13.41 9.63
CA ALA A 92 -7.61 12.06 10.12
C ALA A 92 -6.12 11.73 10.21
N ALA A 93 -5.76 10.89 11.18
CA ALA A 93 -4.44 10.30 11.23
C ALA A 93 -4.33 9.17 10.20
N VAL A 94 -3.23 9.16 9.44
CA VAL A 94 -2.99 8.21 8.35
C VAL A 94 -1.76 7.35 8.66
N PRO A 95 -1.70 6.11 8.15
CA PRO A 95 -0.49 5.30 8.23
C PRO A 95 0.68 6.01 7.54
N ALA A 96 1.81 6.11 8.23
CA ALA A 96 3.06 6.64 7.72
C ALA A 96 4.23 5.76 8.21
N LEU A 97 5.31 5.75 7.42
CA LEU A 97 6.52 4.98 7.68
C LEU A 97 7.72 5.91 7.89
#